data_AF-A0A0M7BEM6-F1
#
_entry.id   AF-A0A0M7BEM6-F1
#
_cell.length_a   1.000
_cell.length_b   1.000
_cell.length_c   1.000
_cell.angle_alpha   90.00
_cell.angle_beta   90.00
_cell.angle_gamma   90.00
#
_symmetry.space_group_name_H-M   'P 1'
#
loop_
_entity.id
_entity.type
_entity.pdbx_description
1 polymer ?
#
loop_
_entity_poly.entity_id
_entity_poly.type
_entity_poly.pdbx_seq_one_letter_code
_entity_poly.pdbx_strand_id
1 'polypeptide(L)'
;MLIHIKQPDNPFRTCKYTPGWPTRGFATIEEARIWVQTFVTWYNTEHRHSAIRFVTPDQRHRGEEKALLAERHRVYQMARAVHPERWSGQTRDWQPIGSVWLNPERPDAGRRGHGAADALPHEAGGGGPMVGPAEHAA
;
A
#
# COMPACT_ATOMS: atom_id res chain seq x y z
N MET A 1 17.27 -7.32 14.13
CA MET A 1 16.09 -6.66 14.75
C MET A 1 15.10 -6.35 13.63
N LEU A 2 14.13 -7.23 13.35
CA LEU A 2 13.15 -7.02 12.27
C LEU A 2 12.13 -5.97 12.71
N ILE A 3 12.34 -4.73 12.27
CA ILE A 3 11.27 -3.73 12.26
C ILE A 3 10.33 -4.15 11.13
N HIS A 4 9.24 -4.85 11.48
CA HIS A 4 8.23 -5.27 10.53
C HIS A 4 7.46 -4.04 10.04
N ILE A 5 7.76 -3.60 8.82
CA ILE A 5 7.13 -2.45 8.19
C ILE A 5 5.77 -2.91 7.65
N LYS A 6 4.68 -2.44 8.28
CA LYS A 6 3.37 -2.50 7.65
C LYS A 6 3.44 -1.69 6.36
N GLN A 7 3.26 -2.34 5.21
CA GLN A 7 3.07 -1.65 3.93
C GLN A 7 1.80 -0.80 4.08
N PRO A 8 1.93 0.54 4.09
CA PRO A 8 0.90 1.41 4.67
C PRO A 8 -0.22 1.77 3.68
N ASP A 9 0.03 1.60 2.39
CA ASP A 9 -0.90 1.71 1.27
C ASP A 9 -0.98 0.39 0.49
N ASN A 10 -1.98 0.27 -0.41
CA ASN A 10 -2.10 -0.91 -1.26
C ASN A 10 -1.14 -0.76 -2.45
N PRO A 11 -0.03 -1.54 -2.52
CA PRO A 11 0.98 -1.37 -3.55
C PRO A 11 0.44 -1.62 -4.96
N PHE A 12 -0.55 -2.51 -5.12
CA PHE A 12 -1.16 -2.77 -6.43
C PHE A 12 -1.98 -1.58 -6.93
N ARG A 13 -2.69 -0.91 -6.01
CA ARG A 13 -3.39 0.33 -6.34
C ARG A 13 -2.38 1.41 -6.71
N THR A 14 -1.37 1.65 -5.88
CA THR A 14 -0.35 2.68 -6.13
C THR A 14 0.39 2.45 -7.44
N CYS A 15 0.71 1.20 -7.76
CA CYS A 15 1.30 0.77 -9.02
C CYS A 15 0.44 1.19 -10.23
N LYS A 16 -0.86 0.88 -10.21
CA LYS A 16 -1.80 1.19 -11.31
C LYS A 16 -2.01 2.69 -11.54
N TYR A 17 -1.94 3.50 -10.50
CA TYR A 17 -2.24 4.94 -10.57
C TYR A 17 -0.99 5.84 -10.55
N THR A 18 0.21 5.25 -10.65
CA THR A 18 1.45 6.01 -10.78
C THR A 18 1.60 6.55 -12.21
N PRO A 19 2.11 7.78 -12.43
CA PRO A 19 2.24 8.38 -13.77
C PRO A 19 3.00 7.52 -14.80
N GLY A 20 3.90 6.66 -14.35
CA GLY A 20 4.67 5.73 -15.20
C GLY A 20 3.94 4.44 -15.58
N TRP A 21 2.65 4.26 -15.24
CA TRP A 21 1.92 3.02 -15.53
C TRP A 21 1.83 2.74 -17.04
N PRO A 22 2.22 1.53 -17.50
CA PRO A 22 2.22 1.18 -18.92
C PRO A 22 0.80 0.81 -19.36
N THR A 23 0.03 1.80 -19.81
CA THR A 23 -1.37 1.63 -20.24
C THR A 23 -1.54 0.65 -21.40
N ARG A 24 -0.52 0.50 -22.25
CA ARG A 24 -0.48 -0.45 -23.38
C ARG A 24 0.11 -1.82 -23.01
N GLY A 25 0.51 -2.04 -21.76
CA GLY A 25 1.23 -3.23 -21.33
C GLY A 25 2.71 -3.22 -21.73
N PHE A 26 3.34 -4.39 -21.64
CA PHE A 26 4.76 -4.61 -21.97
C PHE A 26 4.86 -5.47 -23.22
N ALA A 27 5.85 -5.22 -24.08
CA ALA A 27 6.10 -6.04 -25.26
C ALA A 27 6.82 -7.35 -24.89
N THR A 28 7.61 -7.34 -23.81
CA THR A 28 8.39 -8.50 -23.33
C THR A 28 8.30 -8.65 -21.82
N ILE A 29 8.65 -9.85 -21.32
CA ILE A 29 8.73 -10.12 -19.88
C ILE A 29 9.88 -9.32 -19.26
N GLU A 30 10.96 -9.12 -19.99
CA GLU A 30 12.14 -8.35 -19.57
C GLU A 30 11.77 -6.90 -19.29
N GLU A 31 11.00 -6.27 -20.20
CA GLU A 31 10.46 -4.92 -19.98
C GLU A 31 9.58 -4.84 -18.74
N ALA A 32 8.70 -5.84 -18.55
CA ALA A 32 7.84 -5.91 -17.37
C ALA A 32 8.67 -5.99 -16.07
N ARG A 33 9.72 -6.81 -16.05
CA ARG A 33 10.62 -6.95 -14.88
C ARG A 33 11.36 -5.65 -14.58
N ILE A 34 11.92 -5.00 -15.60
CA ILE A 34 12.65 -3.73 -15.44
C ILE A 34 11.71 -2.66 -14.88
N TRP A 35 10.50 -2.57 -15.42
CA TRP A 35 9.52 -1.59 -14.97
C TRP A 35 9.08 -1.84 -13.53
N VAL A 36 8.74 -3.09 -13.17
CA VAL A 36 8.35 -3.44 -11.80
C VAL A 36 9.49 -3.17 -10.82
N GLN A 37 10.73 -3.49 -11.19
CA GLN A 37 11.90 -3.20 -10.35
C GLN A 37 12.04 -1.68 -10.11
N THR A 38 11.86 -0.88 -11.16
CA THR A 38 11.89 0.58 -11.08
C THR A 38 10.78 1.10 -10.15
N PHE A 39 9.56 0.58 -10.30
CA PHE A 39 8.43 0.91 -9.44
C PHE A 39 8.72 0.56 -7.98
N VAL A 40 9.22 -0.64 -7.69
CA VAL A 40 9.51 -1.08 -6.30
C VAL A 40 10.60 -0.23 -5.66
N THR A 41 11.65 0.12 -6.42
CA THR A 41 12.69 1.03 -5.93
C THR A 41 12.07 2.37 -5.55
N TRP A 42 11.39 3.02 -6.50
CA TRP A 42 10.71 4.30 -6.25
C TRP A 42 9.72 4.24 -5.08
N TYR A 43 8.91 3.20 -5.01
CA TYR A 43 7.88 3.02 -3.96
C TYR A 43 8.50 2.93 -2.56
N ASN A 44 9.68 2.34 -2.43
CA ASN A 44 10.37 2.18 -1.15
C ASN A 44 11.26 3.39 -0.78
N THR A 45 11.87 4.06 -1.76
CA THR A 45 12.90 5.08 -1.49
C THR A 45 12.42 6.52 -1.71
N GLU A 46 11.39 6.74 -2.51
CA GLU A 46 10.94 8.08 -2.92
C GLU A 46 9.47 8.34 -2.60
N HIS A 47 8.58 7.36 -2.84
CA HIS A 47 7.17 7.52 -2.56
C HIS A 47 6.95 7.76 -1.06
N ARG A 48 6.25 8.85 -0.73
CA ARG A 48 5.95 9.23 0.66
C ARG A 48 4.58 8.75 1.06
N HIS A 49 4.56 7.89 2.07
CA HIS A 49 3.39 7.12 2.44
C HIS A 49 2.57 7.84 3.51
N SER A 50 1.33 8.19 3.19
CA SER A 50 0.46 8.94 4.09
C SER A 50 0.20 8.22 5.42
N ALA A 51 0.02 6.90 5.37
CA ALA A 51 -0.21 6.06 6.54
C ALA A 51 1.03 5.84 7.41
N ILE A 52 2.22 6.34 7.03
CA ILE A 52 3.40 6.48 7.89
C ILE A 52 3.92 7.92 7.91
N ARG A 53 3.00 8.88 7.91
CA ARG A 53 3.30 10.32 8.07
C ARG A 53 4.28 10.85 7.02
N PHE A 54 4.14 10.39 5.77
CA PHE A 54 4.93 10.82 4.62
C PHE A 54 6.43 10.52 4.73
N VAL A 55 6.79 9.49 5.49
CA VAL A 55 8.13 8.89 5.50
C VAL A 55 8.15 7.77 4.45
N THR A 56 9.32 7.48 3.88
CA THR A 56 9.46 6.33 2.97
C THR A 56 9.71 5.04 3.78
N PRO A 57 9.33 3.85 3.26
CA PRO A 57 9.61 2.58 3.92
C PRO A 57 11.10 2.41 4.25
N ASP A 58 11.97 2.79 3.32
CA ASP A 58 13.42 2.76 3.47
C ASP A 58 13.93 3.69 4.59
N GLN A 59 13.44 4.94 4.66
CA GLN A 59 13.76 5.86 5.76
C GLN A 59 13.31 5.32 7.12
N ARG A 60 12.12 4.72 7.18
CA ARG A 60 11.61 4.09 8.39
C ARG A 60 12.45 2.86 8.76
N HIS A 61 12.86 2.06 7.78
CA HIS A 61 13.74 0.91 7.98
C HIS A 61 15.08 1.32 8.62
N ARG A 62 15.66 2.42 8.14
CA ARG A 62 16.90 3.01 8.70
C ARG A 62 16.71 3.74 10.03
N GLY A 63 15.48 3.84 10.54
CA GLY A 63 15.18 4.51 11.81
C GLY A 63 15.21 6.04 11.74
N GLU A 64 15.23 6.62 10.54
CA GLU A 64 15.30 8.08 10.31
C GLU A 64 13.97 8.80 10.60
N GLU A 65 12.88 8.03 10.75
CA GLU A 65 11.52 8.56 10.87
C GLU A 65 11.38 9.62 11.98
N LYS A 66 12.02 9.41 13.13
CA LYS A 66 11.87 10.30 14.30
C LYS A 66 12.45 11.68 14.02
N ALA A 67 13.65 11.73 13.46
CA ALA A 67 14.33 12.98 13.14
C ALA A 67 13.60 13.74 12.03
N LEU A 68 13.18 13.04 10.97
CA LEU A 68 12.44 13.64 9.86
C LEU A 68 11.10 14.24 10.30
N LEU A 69 10.39 13.53 11.16
CA LEU A 69 9.09 13.97 11.65
C LEU A 69 9.19 15.14 12.65
N ALA A 70 10.21 15.13 13.52
CA ALA A 70 10.49 16.27 14.40
C ALA A 70 10.79 17.55 13.61
N GLU A 71 11.60 17.45 12.55
CA GLU A 71 11.92 18.60 11.71
C GLU A 71 10.69 19.12 10.96
N ARG A 72 9.85 18.23 10.41
CA ARG A 72 8.58 18.63 9.79
C ARG A 72 7.65 19.33 10.77
N HIS A 73 7.58 18.84 12.01
CA HIS A 73 6.78 19.49 13.04
C HIS A 73 7.27 20.93 13.28
N ARG A 74 8.59 21.12 13.43
CA ARG A 74 9.21 22.43 13.61
C ARG A 74 8.87 23.39 12.47
N VAL A 75 9.02 22.96 11.21
CA VAL A 75 8.70 23.78 10.02
C VAL A 75 7.22 24.17 10.00
N TYR A 76 6.32 23.24 10.32
CA TYR A 76 4.87 23.53 10.36
C TYR A 76 4.50 24.52 11.47
N GLN A 77 5.14 24.42 12.64
CA GLN A 77 4.92 25.38 13.72
C GLN A 77 5.40 26.78 13.34
N MET A 78 6.58 26.88 12.70
CA MET A 78 7.07 28.16 12.20
C MET A 78 6.14 28.76 11.14
N ALA A 79 5.72 27.96 10.17
CA ALA A 79 4.81 28.43 9.12
C ALA A 79 3.47 28.91 9.71
N ARG A 80 2.95 28.20 10.72
CA ARG A 80 1.75 28.61 11.44
C ARG A 80 1.94 29.88 12.25
N ALA A 81 3.11 30.09 12.86
CA ALA A 81 3.41 31.31 13.59
C ALA A 81 3.47 32.54 12.66
N VAL A 82 3.95 32.38 11.42
CA VAL A 82 4.02 33.46 10.43
C VAL A 82 2.64 33.79 9.83
N HIS A 83 1.82 32.78 9.56
CA HIS A 83 0.51 32.95 8.89
C HIS A 83 -0.63 32.23 9.61
N PRO A 84 -0.96 32.60 10.86
CA PRO A 84 -1.96 31.89 11.66
C PRO A 84 -3.33 31.77 10.98
N GLU A 85 -3.70 32.74 10.14
CA GLU A 85 -4.95 32.79 9.37
C GLU A 85 -5.15 31.59 8.41
N ARG A 86 -4.07 30.92 8.00
CA ARG A 86 -4.14 29.72 7.14
C ARG A 86 -4.54 28.46 7.91
N TRP A 87 -4.53 28.48 9.25
CA TRP A 87 -4.82 27.33 10.09
C TRP A 87 -6.06 27.57 10.94
N SER A 88 -7.10 26.77 10.71
CA SER A 88 -8.30 26.75 11.56
C SER A 88 -8.09 26.02 12.91
N GLY A 89 -6.96 25.33 13.09
CA GLY A 89 -6.68 24.52 14.27
C GLY A 89 -5.21 24.17 14.44
N GLN A 90 -4.94 23.00 15.03
CA GLN A 90 -3.58 22.50 15.20
C GLN A 90 -2.92 22.15 13.86
N THR A 91 -1.59 22.19 13.84
CA THR A 91 -0.83 21.67 12.69
C THR A 91 -1.05 20.17 12.54
N ARG A 92 -0.71 19.63 11.37
CA ARG A 92 -0.72 18.19 11.13
C ARG A 92 0.04 17.44 12.24
N ASP A 93 -0.49 16.29 12.64
CA ASP A 93 0.18 15.41 13.57
C ASP A 93 1.38 14.73 12.89
N TRP A 94 2.55 14.99 13.45
CA TRP A 94 3.85 14.49 13.02
C TRP A 94 4.46 13.54 14.06
N GLN A 95 3.67 12.94 14.94
CA GLN A 95 4.19 11.91 15.84
C GLN A 95 4.48 10.60 15.08
N PRO A 96 5.59 9.91 15.38
CA PRO A 96 5.90 8.60 14.81
C PRO A 96 4.78 7.60 15.09
N ILE A 97 4.49 6.74 14.11
CA ILE A 97 3.52 5.67 14.30
C ILE A 97 4.24 4.48 14.91
N GLY A 98 3.72 3.94 16.01
CA GLY A 98 4.26 2.75 16.65
C GLY A 98 4.25 1.49 15.76
N SER A 99 4.71 0.39 16.32
CA SER A 99 4.69 -0.91 15.64
C SER A 99 3.26 -1.37 15.40
N VAL A 100 2.99 -1.91 14.20
CA VAL A 100 1.68 -2.47 13.83
C VAL A 100 1.90 -3.86 13.23
N TRP A 101 1.07 -4.83 13.61
CA TRP A 101 1.17 -6.23 13.19
C TRP A 101 0.15 -6.56 12.11
N LEU A 102 0.56 -7.33 11.09
CA LEU A 102 -0.26 -7.69 9.92
C LEU A 102 -1.19 -8.89 10.19
N ASN A 103 -0.78 -9.75 11.12
CA ASN A 103 -1.62 -10.75 11.78
C ASN A 103 -1.34 -10.63 13.28
N PRO A 104 -2.23 -10.02 14.08
CA PRO A 104 -2.12 -10.14 15.53
C PRO A 104 -2.23 -11.62 15.89
N GLU A 105 -1.43 -12.09 16.84
CA GLU A 105 -1.60 -13.43 17.39
C GLU A 105 -3.05 -13.55 17.88
N ARG A 106 -3.80 -14.49 17.32
CA ARG A 106 -5.09 -14.85 17.92
C ARG A 106 -4.73 -15.52 19.23
N PRO A 107 -5.29 -15.10 20.38
CA PRO A 107 -5.21 -15.95 21.56
C PRO A 107 -5.73 -17.33 21.16
N ASP A 108 -5.07 -18.39 21.63
CA ASP A 108 -5.36 -19.79 21.35
C ASP A 108 -6.77 -20.19 21.85
N ALA A 109 -7.81 -19.57 21.32
CA ALA A 109 -9.19 -19.98 21.45
C ALA A 109 -9.39 -21.14 20.47
N GLY A 110 -8.82 -22.29 20.84
CA GLY A 110 -9.09 -23.61 20.27
C GLY A 110 -9.12 -23.67 18.75
N ARG A 111 -8.00 -24.08 18.14
CA ARG A 111 -8.07 -24.86 16.90
C ARG A 111 -8.86 -26.14 17.20
N ARG A 112 -10.19 -26.07 17.21
CA ARG A 112 -11.01 -27.20 16.77
C ARG A 112 -10.72 -27.29 15.28
N GLY A 113 -9.95 -28.30 14.89
CA GLY A 113 -9.70 -28.55 13.48
C GLY A 113 -11.03 -28.64 12.76
N HIS A 114 -11.25 -27.79 11.76
CA HIS A 114 -12.19 -28.12 10.69
C HIS A 114 -11.51 -29.20 9.84
N GLY A 115 -11.49 -30.42 10.38
CA GLY A 115 -11.08 -31.62 9.69
C GLY A 115 -12.28 -32.21 8.95
N ALA A 116 -12.18 -32.25 7.63
CA ALA A 116 -12.76 -33.24 6.72
C ALA A 116 -14.29 -33.50 6.67
N ALA A 117 -15.14 -32.83 7.45
CA ALA A 117 -16.58 -33.12 7.44
C ALA A 117 -17.45 -32.24 6.51
N ASP A 118 -16.98 -31.05 6.10
CA ASP A 118 -17.77 -30.08 5.31
C ASP A 118 -17.33 -29.97 3.84
N ALA A 119 -16.74 -31.03 3.26
CA ALA A 119 -16.45 -31.07 1.84
C ALA A 119 -17.77 -31.08 1.04
N LEU A 120 -18.15 -29.93 0.49
CA LEU A 120 -19.23 -29.83 -0.50
C LEU A 120 -18.93 -30.78 -1.68
N PRO A 121 -19.91 -31.56 -2.17
CA PRO A 121 -19.68 -32.42 -3.32
C PRO A 121 -19.33 -31.57 -4.55
N HIS A 122 -18.22 -31.94 -5.19
CA HIS A 122 -17.74 -31.36 -6.43
C HIS A 122 -18.54 -31.96 -7.59
N GLU A 123 -19.62 -31.28 -8.01
CA GLU A 123 -20.26 -31.54 -9.30
C GLU A 123 -19.55 -30.70 -10.37
N ALA A 124 -18.84 -31.37 -11.27
CA ALA A 124 -18.15 -30.76 -12.40
C ALA A 124 -19.16 -30.40 -13.50
N GLY A 125 -19.64 -29.15 -13.49
CA GLY A 125 -20.43 -28.57 -14.59
C GLY A 125 -19.53 -27.88 -15.61
N GLY A 126 -19.28 -28.54 -16.75
CA GLY A 126 -18.51 -27.98 -17.88
C GLY A 126 -19.17 -26.74 -18.47
N GLY A 127 -18.41 -25.64 -18.57
CA GLY A 127 -18.84 -24.43 -19.25
C GLY A 127 -18.83 -24.61 -20.77
N GLY A 128 -20.02 -24.52 -21.39
CA GLY A 128 -20.19 -24.41 -22.84
C GLY A 128 -19.70 -23.06 -23.40
N PRO A 129 -19.59 -22.92 -24.73
CA PRO A 129 -18.87 -21.82 -25.36
C PRO A 129 -19.66 -20.51 -25.34
N MET A 130 -18.92 -19.42 -25.16
CA MET A 130 -19.42 -18.04 -25.17
C MET A 130 -19.70 -17.59 -26.60
N VAL A 131 -20.97 -17.38 -26.94
CA VAL A 131 -21.40 -16.70 -28.18
C VAL A 131 -21.50 -15.20 -27.88
N GLY A 132 -20.72 -14.38 -28.60
CA GLY A 132 -20.76 -12.91 -28.49
C GLY A 132 -22.01 -12.33 -29.17
N PRO A 133 -22.52 -11.17 -28.72
CA PRO A 133 -23.69 -10.57 -29.36
C PRO A 133 -23.32 -9.88 -30.66
N ALA A 134 -24.12 -10.16 -31.69
CA ALA A 134 -24.08 -9.54 -33.00
C ALA A 134 -24.65 -8.12 -32.98
N GLU A 135 -24.00 -7.30 -33.81
CA GLU A 135 -24.37 -5.98 -34.28
C GLU A 135 -25.80 -5.95 -34.85
N HIS A 136 -26.59 -4.94 -34.52
CA HIS A 136 -27.77 -4.57 -35.32
C HIS A 136 -27.81 -3.05 -35.50
N ALA A 137 -27.54 -2.64 -36.73
CA ALA A 137 -27.90 -1.36 -37.30
C ALA A 137 -29.39 -1.34 -37.67
N ALA A 138 -30.07 -0.24 -37.32
CA ALA A 138 -31.01 0.56 -38.11
C ALA A 138 -31.81 1.46 -37.17
#